data_AF-A0A1Q9R2B0-F1
#
_entry.id   AF-A0A1Q9R2B0-F1
#
_cell.length_a   1.000
_cell.length_b   1.000
_cell.length_c   1.000
_cell.angle_alpha   90.00
_cell.angle_beta   90.00
_cell.angle_gamma   90.00
#
_symmetry.space_group_name_H-M   'P 1'
#
loop_
_entity.id
_entity.type
_entity.pdbx_description
1 polymer ?
#
loop_
_entity_poly.entity_id
_entity_poly.type
_entity_poly.pdbx_seq_one_letter_code
_entity_poly.pdbx_strand_id
1 'polypeptide(L)'
;MGMREEIQADLAEAFDDPDGLADAVRPVAGSRTIKGGYDPEIGGTVPASTIHYTGRGVFGSYLAKEIDGTRIQTEDVKLLMLQNELVLAVDGSPSETTATPKIGDQVSGYRALNVSEDPAQATWTIQLRK
;
A
#
# COMPACT_ATOMS: atom_id res chain seq x y z
N MET A 1 22.77 12.22 4.55
CA MET A 1 21.69 11.25 4.31
C MET A 1 21.19 10.85 5.68
N GLY A 2 19.88 10.83 5.91
CA GLY A 2 19.32 10.33 7.16
C GLY A 2 19.14 8.82 7.08
N MET A 3 18.94 8.17 8.23
CA MET A 3 18.75 6.72 8.31
C MET A 3 17.57 6.22 7.46
N ARG A 4 16.52 7.05 7.30
CA ARG A 4 15.39 6.73 6.43
C ARG A 4 15.81 6.59 4.96
N GLU A 5 16.56 7.57 4.44
CA GLU A 5 16.97 7.57 3.05
C GLU A 5 17.95 6.41 2.76
N GLU A 6 18.81 6.07 3.72
CA GLU A 6 19.72 4.92 3.63
C GLU A 6 18.94 3.60 3.58
N ILE A 7 17.98 3.38 4.50
CA ILE A 7 17.14 2.17 4.50
C ILE A 7 16.36 2.03 3.18
N GLN A 8 15.81 3.13 2.67
CA GLN A 8 15.06 3.11 1.43
C GLN A 8 15.94 2.83 0.21
N ALA A 9 17.17 3.35 0.19
CA ALA A 9 18.13 3.09 -0.89
C ALA A 9 18.57 1.62 -0.89
N ASP A 10 18.98 1.09 0.27
CA ASP A 10 19.46 -0.28 0.39
C ASP A 10 18.36 -1.30 0.08
N LEU A 11 17.13 -1.05 0.54
CA LEU A 11 15.98 -1.91 0.22
C LEU A 11 15.58 -1.82 -1.25
N ALA A 12 15.65 -0.64 -1.87
CA ALA A 12 15.37 -0.49 -3.29
C ALA A 12 16.40 -1.26 -4.13
N GLU A 13 17.68 -1.20 -3.78
CA GLU A 13 18.73 -1.99 -4.42
C GLU A 13 18.47 -3.49 -4.26
N ALA A 14 18.13 -3.95 -3.05
CA ALA A 14 17.80 -5.34 -2.81
C ALA A 14 16.55 -5.82 -3.57
N PHE A 15 15.58 -4.92 -3.83
CA PHE A 15 14.38 -5.22 -4.61
C PHE A 15 14.66 -5.40 -6.10
N ASP A 16 15.72 -4.78 -6.61
CA ASP A 16 16.15 -4.88 -8.01
C ASP A 16 17.20 -5.98 -8.23
N ASP A 17 17.85 -6.46 -7.17
CA ASP A 17 18.85 -7.51 -7.23
C ASP A 17 18.23 -8.89 -7.53
N PRO A 18 18.57 -9.54 -8.67
CA PRO A 18 18.07 -10.87 -9.04
C PRO A 18 18.51 -11.99 -8.09
N ASP A 19 19.64 -11.84 -7.40
CA ASP A 19 20.11 -12.76 -6.36
C ASP A 19 19.61 -12.32 -4.96
N GLY A 20 18.88 -11.20 -4.89
CA GLY A 20 18.30 -10.59 -3.69
C GLY A 20 16.81 -10.88 -3.52
N LEU A 21 15.98 -9.81 -3.53
CA LEU A 21 14.53 -9.89 -3.28
C LEU A 21 13.69 -9.76 -4.55
N ALA A 22 14.30 -9.64 -5.73
CA ALA A 22 13.57 -9.40 -6.98
C ALA A 22 12.55 -10.51 -7.32
N ASP A 23 12.75 -11.74 -6.85
CA ASP A 23 11.82 -12.86 -7.03
C ASP A 23 10.57 -12.76 -6.13
N ALA A 24 10.71 -12.11 -4.97
CA ALA A 24 9.65 -11.92 -3.99
C ALA A 24 8.85 -10.62 -4.22
N VAL A 25 9.47 -9.62 -4.84
CA VAL A 25 8.86 -8.33 -5.13
C VAL A 25 7.80 -8.47 -6.23
N ARG A 26 6.63 -7.90 -5.98
CA ARG A 26 5.51 -7.88 -6.93
C ARG A 26 4.99 -6.46 -7.12
N PRO A 27 4.46 -6.15 -8.32
CA PRO A 27 3.78 -4.89 -8.53
C PRO A 27 2.52 -4.81 -7.66
N VAL A 28 2.28 -3.64 -7.09
CA VAL A 28 1.15 -3.34 -6.23
C VAL A 28 0.36 -2.20 -6.84
N ALA A 29 -0.92 -2.44 -7.10
CA ALA A 29 -1.85 -1.41 -7.54
C ALA A 29 -2.93 -1.23 -6.48
N GLY A 30 -3.05 -0.01 -5.97
CA GLY A 30 -4.07 0.34 -5.00
C GLY A 30 -5.08 1.35 -5.53
N SER A 31 -6.27 1.30 -4.97
CA SER A 31 -7.33 2.27 -5.25
C SER A 31 -8.13 2.59 -3.99
N ARG A 32 -8.49 3.86 -3.86
CA ARG A 32 -9.38 4.37 -2.82
C ARG A 32 -10.53 5.11 -3.47
N THR A 33 -11.73 4.61 -3.29
CA THR A 33 -12.95 5.35 -3.65
C THR A 33 -13.34 6.28 -2.50
N ILE A 34 -13.29 7.58 -2.75
CA ILE A 34 -13.80 8.60 -1.86
C ILE A 34 -15.24 8.89 -2.29
N LYS A 35 -16.20 8.59 -1.41
CA LYS A 35 -17.59 8.97 -1.65
C LYS A 35 -17.68 10.49 -1.68
N GLY A 36 -18.25 11.03 -2.75
CA GLY A 36 -18.51 12.46 -2.82
C GLY A 36 -19.52 12.88 -1.76
N GLY A 37 -19.31 14.06 -1.19
CA GLY A 37 -20.22 14.67 -0.22
C GLY A 37 -21.50 15.18 -0.87
N TYR A 38 -22.43 15.66 -0.04
CA TYR A 38 -23.55 16.47 -0.52
C TYR A 38 -23.05 17.90 -0.73
N ASP A 39 -23.30 18.45 -1.92
CA ASP A 39 -22.97 19.84 -2.25
C ASP A 39 -24.28 20.64 -2.42
N PRO A 40 -24.57 21.58 -1.50
CA PRO A 40 -25.77 22.40 -1.56
C PRO A 40 -25.80 23.40 -2.72
N GLU A 41 -24.68 23.73 -3.37
CA GLU A 41 -24.64 24.68 -4.50
C GLU A 41 -25.15 24.05 -5.81
N ILE A 42 -24.91 22.74 -6.01
CA ILE A 42 -25.39 21.98 -7.17
C ILE A 42 -26.65 21.14 -6.87
N GLY A 43 -27.13 21.15 -5.62
CA GLY A 43 -28.35 20.45 -5.22
C GLY A 43 -28.26 18.92 -5.35
N GLY A 44 -27.06 18.35 -5.23
CA GLY A 44 -26.80 16.93 -5.51
C GLY A 44 -25.58 16.36 -4.78
N THR A 45 -25.33 15.06 -4.97
CA THR A 45 -24.14 14.38 -4.46
C THR A 45 -23.00 14.54 -5.46
N VAL A 46 -21.83 14.99 -4.99
CA VAL A 46 -20.61 15.06 -5.80
C VAL A 46 -20.27 13.64 -6.29
N PRO A 47 -19.85 13.45 -7.56
CA PRO A 47 -19.42 12.13 -8.02
C PRO A 47 -18.26 11.61 -7.16
N ALA A 48 -18.29 10.31 -6.86
CA ALA A 48 -17.21 9.66 -6.13
C ALA A 48 -15.91 9.76 -6.93
N SER A 49 -14.84 10.22 -6.29
CA SER A 49 -13.51 10.24 -6.89
C SER A 49 -12.75 8.97 -6.48
N THR A 50 -12.07 8.34 -7.43
CA THR A 50 -11.21 7.20 -7.14
C THR A 50 -9.76 7.65 -7.27
N ILE A 51 -9.02 7.56 -6.18
CA ILE A 51 -7.58 7.79 -6.16
C ILE A 51 -6.92 6.46 -6.47
N HIS A 52 -6.05 6.43 -7.46
CA HIS A 52 -5.21 5.28 -7.76
C HIS A 52 -3.79 5.54 -7.26
N TYR A 53 -3.11 4.48 -6.84
CA TYR A 53 -1.71 4.51 -6.51
C TYR A 53 -1.03 3.23 -6.95
N THR A 54 0.25 3.33 -7.26
CA THR A 54 1.07 2.21 -7.73
C THR A 54 2.35 2.16 -6.93
N GLY A 55 2.91 0.98 -6.81
CA GLY A 55 4.21 0.75 -6.20
C GLY A 55 4.63 -0.70 -6.37
N ARG A 56 5.64 -1.10 -5.59
CA ARG A 56 6.09 -2.48 -5.51
C ARG A 56 6.29 -2.87 -4.06
N GLY A 57 6.17 -4.16 -3.78
CA GLY A 57 6.29 -4.67 -2.43
C GLY A 57 6.29 -6.18 -2.38
N VAL A 58 6.51 -6.71 -1.18
CA VAL A 58 6.61 -8.13 -0.90
C VAL A 58 5.36 -8.60 -0.17
N PHE A 59 4.75 -9.67 -0.68
CA PHE A 59 3.60 -10.32 -0.05
C PHE A 59 4.09 -11.47 0.83
N GLY A 60 3.75 -11.42 2.12
CA GLY A 60 4.05 -12.45 3.10
C GLY A 60 2.79 -12.99 3.77
N SER A 61 2.91 -14.13 4.44
CA SER A 61 1.86 -14.70 5.28
C SER A 61 2.07 -14.34 6.75
N TYR A 62 1.00 -14.42 7.54
CA TYR A 62 1.10 -14.32 8.99
C TYR A 62 1.62 -15.62 9.60
N LEU A 63 2.41 -15.52 10.66
CA LEU A 63 2.85 -16.70 11.41
C LEU A 63 1.65 -17.33 12.12
N ALA A 64 1.66 -18.65 12.30
CA ALA A 64 0.56 -19.37 12.97
C ALA A 64 0.22 -18.82 14.37
N LYS A 65 1.22 -18.28 15.08
CA LYS A 65 1.05 -17.65 16.41
C LYS A 65 0.38 -16.26 16.37
N GLU A 66 0.41 -15.59 15.22
CA GLU A 66 -0.22 -14.27 15.02
C GLU A 66 -1.70 -14.40 14.63
N ILE A 67 -2.11 -15.57 14.14
CA ILE A 67 -3.49 -15.84 13.70
C ILE A 67 -4.36 -16.08 14.93
N ASP A 68 -5.26 -15.13 15.20
CA ASP A 68 -6.23 -15.19 16.30
C ASP A 68 -7.63 -15.64 15.85
N GLY A 69 -7.85 -15.78 14.53
CA GLY A 69 -9.12 -16.19 13.93
C GLY A 69 -10.19 -15.09 13.90
N THR A 70 -9.93 -13.90 14.44
CA THR A 70 -10.88 -12.78 14.50
C THR A 70 -10.32 -11.54 13.80
N ARG A 71 -9.23 -10.97 14.31
CA ARG A 71 -8.53 -9.82 13.69
C ARG A 71 -7.63 -10.28 12.56
N ILE A 72 -6.84 -11.32 12.79
CA ILE A 72 -5.94 -11.91 11.81
C ILE A 72 -6.43 -13.32 11.49
N GLN A 73 -6.80 -13.53 10.23
CA GLN A 73 -7.28 -14.81 9.72
C GLN A 73 -6.18 -15.50 8.91
N THR A 74 -6.33 -16.81 8.70
CA THR A 74 -5.36 -17.61 7.94
C THR A 74 -5.23 -17.17 6.48
N GLU A 75 -6.28 -16.59 5.90
CA GLU A 75 -6.27 -16.10 4.52
C GLU A 75 -5.69 -14.67 4.39
N ASP A 76 -5.32 -14.04 5.51
CA ASP A 76 -4.76 -12.70 5.48
C ASP A 76 -3.34 -12.71 4.95
N VAL A 77 -3.03 -11.68 4.16
CA VAL A 77 -1.72 -11.47 3.55
C VAL A 77 -1.14 -10.18 4.11
N LYS A 78 0.15 -10.21 4.46
CA LYS A 78 0.92 -9.05 4.88
C LYS A 78 1.63 -8.48 3.66
N LEU A 79 1.42 -7.22 3.35
CA LEU A 79 2.15 -6.51 2.30
C LEU A 79 3.15 -5.57 2.95
N LEU A 80 4.43 -5.72 2.60
CA LEU A 80 5.49 -4.78 2.93
C LEU A 80 5.88 -4.01 1.68
N MET A 81 5.92 -2.69 1.76
CA MET A 81 6.27 -1.82 0.63
C MET A 81 7.04 -0.58 1.10
N LEU A 82 7.83 0.01 0.20
CA LEU A 82 8.59 1.22 0.49
C LEU A 82 7.70 2.47 0.36
N GLN A 83 7.83 3.43 1.29
CA GLN A 83 7.00 4.65 1.26
C GLN A 83 7.35 5.57 0.09
N ASN A 84 8.63 5.65 -0.29
CA ASN A 84 9.13 6.49 -1.38
C ASN A 84 8.73 5.96 -2.77
N GLU A 85 8.50 4.66 -2.90
CA GLU A 85 8.11 4.04 -4.18
C GLU A 85 6.59 3.99 -4.38
N LEU A 86 5.84 4.25 -3.31
CA LEU A 86 4.39 4.30 -3.37
C LEU A 86 3.95 5.67 -3.86
N VAL A 87 3.50 5.75 -5.10
CA VAL A 87 3.14 7.00 -5.77
C VAL A 87 1.71 7.00 -6.26
N LEU A 88 1.10 8.18 -6.31
CA LEU A 88 -0.22 8.35 -6.90
C LEU A 88 -0.15 8.03 -8.40
N ALA A 89 -1.15 7.32 -8.91
CA ALA A 89 -1.32 7.10 -10.33
C ALA A 89 -2.39 8.07 -10.86
N VAL A 90 -1.98 9.02 -11.70
CA VAL A 90 -2.87 9.96 -12.38
C VAL A 90 -2.92 9.57 -13.85
N ASP A 91 -4.12 9.30 -14.37
CA ASP A 91 -4.34 8.85 -15.75
C ASP A 91 -3.50 7.62 -16.17
N GLY A 92 -3.26 6.71 -15.22
CA GLY A 92 -2.49 5.48 -15.44
C GLY A 92 -0.97 5.66 -15.40
N SER A 93 -0.47 6.87 -15.17
CA SER A 93 0.97 7.17 -15.03
C SER A 93 1.35 7.45 -13.58
N PRO A 94 2.51 6.99 -13.11
CA PRO A 94 3.01 7.35 -11.78
C PRO A 94 3.28 8.87 -11.70
N SER A 95 2.77 9.50 -10.64
CA SER A 95 3.01 10.89 -10.28
C SER A 95 4.25 11.02 -9.39
N GLU A 96 4.77 12.24 -9.25
CA GLU A 96 5.85 12.54 -8.28
C GLU A 96 5.33 12.64 -6.82
N THR A 97 4.01 12.59 -6.64
CA THR A 97 3.40 12.66 -5.31
C THR A 97 3.32 11.27 -4.67
N THR A 98 3.92 11.13 -3.48
CA THR A 98 3.81 9.91 -2.69
C THR A 98 2.37 9.67 -2.24
N ALA A 99 1.95 8.40 -2.28
CA ALA A 99 0.63 8.01 -1.83
C ALA A 99 0.68 7.42 -0.42
N THR A 100 -0.34 7.74 0.37
CA THR A 100 -0.51 7.17 1.70
C THR A 100 -1.67 6.16 1.66
N PRO A 101 -1.39 4.86 1.87
CA PRO A 101 -2.44 3.84 1.92
C PRO A 101 -3.29 4.05 3.18
N LYS A 102 -4.57 3.69 3.13
CA LYS A 102 -5.47 3.77 4.28
C LYS A 102 -6.28 2.49 4.40
N ILE A 103 -6.80 2.31 5.61
CA ILE A 103 -7.74 1.23 5.91
C ILE A 103 -8.97 1.39 5.00
N GLY A 104 -9.36 0.29 4.36
CA GLY A 104 -10.48 0.23 3.42
C GLY A 104 -10.09 0.31 1.95
N ASP A 105 -8.84 0.63 1.63
CA ASP A 105 -8.35 0.67 0.24
C ASP A 105 -8.36 -0.72 -0.40
N GLN A 106 -8.54 -0.76 -1.72
CA GLN A 106 -8.43 -1.96 -2.53
C GLN A 106 -7.02 -2.04 -3.09
N VAL A 107 -6.23 -3.04 -2.67
CA VAL A 107 -4.82 -3.23 -3.03
C VAL A 107 -4.65 -4.60 -3.68
N SER A 108 -4.30 -4.62 -4.96
CA SER A 108 -4.06 -5.84 -5.77
C SER A 108 -5.19 -6.89 -5.65
N GLY A 109 -6.45 -6.44 -5.57
CA GLY A 109 -7.63 -7.29 -5.44
C GLY A 109 -7.98 -7.71 -4.00
N TYR A 110 -7.27 -7.18 -3.00
CA TYR A 110 -7.56 -7.37 -1.57
C TYR A 110 -8.01 -6.06 -0.94
N ARG A 111 -8.73 -6.15 0.18
CA ARG A 111 -9.07 -5.02 1.02
C ARG A 111 -8.02 -4.81 2.12
N ALA A 112 -7.55 -3.59 2.27
CA ALA A 112 -6.70 -3.18 3.38
C ALA A 112 -7.50 -3.10 4.68
N LEU A 113 -7.16 -3.96 5.65
CA LEU A 113 -7.79 -3.98 6.97
C LEU A 113 -7.03 -3.15 8.00
N ASN A 114 -5.71 -3.14 7.89
CA ASN A 114 -4.84 -2.37 8.76
C ASN A 114 -3.69 -1.80 7.93
N VAL A 115 -3.25 -0.59 8.29
CA VAL A 115 -2.11 0.08 7.67
C VAL A 115 -1.26 0.63 8.80
N SER A 116 0.03 0.27 8.80
CA SER A 116 1.01 0.74 9.77
C SER A 116 2.28 1.19 9.07
N GLU A 117 2.86 2.27 9.55
CA GLU A 117 4.20 2.74 9.20
C GLU A 117 5.23 2.19 10.19
N ASP A 118 6.47 1.99 9.73
CA ASP A 118 7.56 1.74 10.65
C ASP A 118 8.06 3.04 11.31
N PRO A 119 8.73 2.96 12.47
CA PRO A 119 9.21 4.14 13.19
C PRO A 119 10.24 5.00 12.43
N ALA A 120 10.96 4.43 11.47
CA ALA A 120 11.89 5.17 10.61
C ALA A 120 11.19 5.82 9.41
N GLN A 121 9.87 5.61 9.23
CA GLN A 121 9.06 6.12 8.12
C GLN A 121 9.64 5.74 6.75
N ALA A 122 10.17 4.51 6.64
CA ALA A 122 10.82 4.00 5.44
C ALA A 122 9.88 3.10 4.61
N THR A 123 9.01 2.35 5.28
CA THR A 123 8.15 1.29 4.78
C THR A 123 6.70 1.42 5.29
N TRP A 124 5.77 0.81 4.55
CA TRP A 124 4.41 0.52 4.96
C TRP A 124 4.25 -0.98 5.16
N THR A 125 3.55 -1.37 6.22
CA THR A 125 3.03 -2.72 6.42
C THR A 125 1.51 -2.67 6.38
N ILE A 126 0.91 -3.44 5.47
CA ILE A 126 -0.53 -3.47 5.24
C ILE A 126 -1.04 -4.89 5.46
N GLN A 127 -2.11 -5.03 6.24
CA GLN A 127 -2.88 -6.26 6.34
C GLN A 127 -3.93 -6.28 5.23
N LEU A 128 -3.87 -7.29 4.37
CA LEU A 128 -4.75 -7.48 3.23
C LEU A 128 -5.64 -8.71 3.45
N ARG A 129 -6.92 -8.58 3.12
CA ARG A 129 -7.89 -9.69 3.13
C ARG A 129 -8.73 -9.67 1.86
N LYS A 130 -9.07 -10.85 1.34
CA LYS A 130 -9.92 -11.00 0.15
C LYS A 130 -11.37 -10.64 0.42
#